data_AF-A0A8W8IAL6-F1
#
_entry.id   AF-A0A8W8IAL6-F1
#
_cell.length_a   1.000
_cell.length_b   1.000
_cell.length_c   1.000
_cell.angle_alpha   90.00
_cell.angle_beta   90.00
_cell.angle_gamma   90.00
#
_symmetry.space_group_name_H-M   'P 1'
#
loop_
_entity.id
_entity.type
_entity.pdbx_description
1 polymer ?
#
loop_
_entity_poly.entity_id
_entity_poly.type
_entity_poly.pdbx_seq_one_letter_code
_entity_poly.pdbx_strand_id
1 'polypeptide(L)'
;MASAAGPKYKQDMPPKGGYGPVDYSRKIFKRIKGKYILGGFLPFTAYCWWMISETKRYNRMHQLENTEANIALEPLLMAEKDRMVLKLFRQNCELEEDLMKDNPDWEFGTLFGLPIFHDVKKRGIMPHGYELFAHTNLFYGEELSKKYYTRSQGAYFEQITRRNADIPSNEDYSKNY
;
A
#
# COMPACT_ATOMS: atom_id res chain seq x y z
N MET A 1 -66.56 71.44 44.83
CA MET A 1 -65.94 70.54 45.82
C MET A 1 -64.52 70.23 45.36
N ALA A 2 -63.53 70.39 46.23
CA ALA A 2 -62.11 70.23 45.91
C ALA A 2 -61.75 68.77 45.62
N SER A 3 -61.03 68.51 44.52
CA SER A 3 -60.56 67.18 44.13
C SER A 3 -59.24 66.86 44.82
N ALA A 4 -59.20 65.75 45.57
CA ALA A 4 -58.03 65.29 46.31
C ALA A 4 -56.89 64.84 45.37
N ALA A 5 -55.67 65.31 45.66
CA ALA A 5 -54.47 65.01 44.87
C ALA A 5 -54.04 63.53 44.99
N GLY A 6 -53.83 62.88 43.85
CA GLY A 6 -53.36 61.49 43.75
C GLY A 6 -51.88 61.32 44.17
N PRO A 7 -51.44 60.06 44.39
CA PRO A 7 -50.17 59.74 45.05
C PRO A 7 -48.90 60.14 44.25
N LYS A 8 -47.85 60.51 44.98
CA LYS A 8 -46.55 61.05 44.53
C LYS A 8 -45.55 59.95 44.12
N TYR A 9 -45.95 58.98 43.29
CA TYR A 9 -45.01 58.06 42.66
C TYR A 9 -45.26 58.03 41.16
N LYS A 10 -44.19 58.18 40.37
CA LYS A 10 -44.26 58.09 38.92
C LYS A 10 -44.08 56.63 38.55
N GLN A 11 -45.19 55.95 38.29
CA GLN A 11 -45.16 54.58 37.79
C GLN A 11 -44.61 54.59 36.37
N ASP A 12 -43.69 53.66 36.06
CA ASP A 12 -43.26 53.44 34.67
C ASP A 12 -44.40 52.75 33.93
N MET A 13 -45.01 53.51 33.04
CA MET A 13 -46.12 53.08 32.20
C MET A 13 -45.59 52.85 30.79
N PRO A 14 -46.13 51.88 30.02
CA PRO A 14 -45.87 51.85 28.60
C PRO A 14 -46.29 53.20 27.97
N PRO A 15 -45.61 53.63 26.89
CA PRO A 15 -45.96 54.88 26.23
C PRO A 15 -47.45 54.87 25.84
N LYS A 16 -48.09 56.05 25.85
CA LYS A 16 -49.48 56.19 25.40
C LYS A 16 -49.57 55.75 23.93
N GLY A 17 -50.07 54.54 23.68
CA GLY A 17 -50.07 53.87 22.37
C GLY A 17 -49.43 52.47 22.36
N GLY A 18 -48.79 52.04 23.44
CA GLY A 18 -48.15 50.72 23.55
C GLY A 18 -46.80 50.61 22.82
N TYR A 19 -46.14 49.47 22.94
CA TYR A 19 -44.94 49.15 22.16
C TYR A 19 -45.33 48.70 20.74
N GLY A 20 -44.45 48.95 19.77
CA GLY A 20 -44.65 48.47 18.40
C GLY A 20 -44.74 46.92 18.34
N PRO A 21 -45.36 46.37 17.28
CA PRO A 21 -45.50 44.93 17.14
C PRO A 21 -44.13 44.26 17.05
N VAL A 22 -43.86 43.35 17.97
CA VAL A 22 -42.64 42.52 17.96
C VAL A 22 -42.88 41.35 17.01
N ASP A 23 -42.05 41.25 15.98
CA ASP A 23 -42.09 40.13 15.03
C ASP A 23 -41.48 38.89 15.68
N TYR A 24 -42.33 38.02 16.21
CA TYR A 24 -41.96 36.75 16.84
C TYR A 24 -41.85 35.60 15.82
N SER A 25 -42.08 35.87 14.53
CA SER A 25 -42.08 34.84 13.50
C SER A 25 -40.67 34.40 13.12
N ARG A 26 -40.49 33.11 12.81
CA ARG A 26 -39.20 32.57 12.38
C ARG A 26 -38.93 32.95 10.93
N LYS A 27 -37.90 33.78 10.69
CA LYS A 27 -37.41 34.10 9.34
C LYS A 27 -36.43 33.03 8.86
N ILE A 28 -36.87 32.18 7.93
CA ILE A 28 -36.01 31.17 7.29
C ILE A 28 -35.65 31.64 5.89
N PHE A 29 -34.35 31.68 5.58
CA PHE A 29 -33.87 31.99 4.23
C PHE A 29 -34.21 30.87 3.25
N LYS A 30 -34.51 31.24 2.00
CA LYS A 30 -34.82 30.27 0.94
C LYS A 30 -33.60 29.41 0.65
N ARG A 31 -33.74 28.09 0.78
CA ARG A 31 -32.70 27.12 0.41
C ARG A 31 -32.63 26.94 -1.11
N ILE A 32 -31.47 26.53 -1.61
CA ILE A 32 -31.27 26.15 -3.01
C ILE A 32 -32.19 24.96 -3.30
N LYS A 33 -32.94 25.03 -4.40
CA LYS A 33 -33.81 23.91 -4.81
C LYS A 33 -32.95 22.75 -5.30
N GLY A 34 -33.32 21.51 -4.95
CA GLY A 34 -32.54 20.30 -5.27
C GLY A 34 -32.22 20.13 -6.76
N LYS A 35 -33.10 20.59 -7.65
CA LYS A 35 -32.86 20.55 -9.11
C LYS A 35 -31.62 21.32 -9.57
N TYR A 36 -31.25 22.41 -8.89
CA TYR A 36 -30.05 23.18 -9.24
C TYR A 36 -28.77 22.47 -8.80
N ILE A 37 -28.84 21.74 -7.66
CA ILE A 37 -27.74 20.91 -7.17
C ILE A 37 -27.51 19.73 -8.15
N LEU A 38 -28.59 19.06 -8.55
CA LEU A 38 -28.53 17.99 -9.55
C LEU A 38 -28.03 18.49 -10.91
N GLY A 39 -28.46 19.69 -11.32
CA GLY A 39 -28.03 20.32 -12.57
C GLY A 39 -26.53 20.60 -12.64
N GLY A 40 -25.87 20.91 -11.52
CA GLY A 40 -24.42 21.05 -11.47
C GLY A 40 -23.68 19.71 -11.33
N PHE A 41 -24.28 18.76 -10.59
CA PHE A 41 -23.64 17.48 -10.29
C PHE A 41 -23.51 16.56 -11.52
N LEU A 42 -24.55 16.48 -12.37
CA LEU A 42 -24.52 15.62 -13.55
C LEU A 42 -23.43 15.98 -14.58
N PRO A 43 -23.26 17.23 -15.02
CA PRO A 43 -22.18 17.57 -15.95
C PRO A 43 -20.80 17.44 -15.31
N PHE A 44 -20.66 17.75 -14.01
CA PHE A 44 -19.40 17.56 -13.29
C PHE A 44 -18.99 16.08 -13.25
N THR A 45 -19.92 15.19 -12.92
CA THR A 45 -19.64 13.75 -12.90
C THR A 45 -19.34 13.22 -14.30
N ALA A 46 -20.07 13.63 -15.34
CA ALA A 46 -19.77 13.27 -16.71
C ALA A 46 -18.36 13.70 -17.14
N TYR A 47 -17.94 14.92 -16.76
CA TYR A 47 -16.59 15.41 -17.02
C TYR A 47 -15.50 14.60 -16.28
N CYS A 48 -15.73 14.28 -15.00
CA CYS A 48 -14.83 13.42 -14.23
C CYS A 48 -14.69 12.03 -14.86
N TRP A 49 -15.79 11.42 -15.31
CA TRP A 49 -15.76 10.14 -16.02
C TRP A 49 -14.94 10.19 -17.30
N TRP A 50 -15.07 11.28 -18.06
CA TRP A 50 -14.25 11.50 -19.25
C TRP A 50 -12.75 11.62 -18.92
N MET A 51 -12.36 12.42 -17.91
CA MET A 51 -10.96 12.52 -17.47
C MET A 51 -10.39 11.18 -16.99
N ILE A 52 -11.19 10.39 -16.25
CA ILE A 52 -10.79 9.05 -15.81
C ILE A 52 -10.57 8.15 -17.01
N SER A 53 -11.43 8.22 -18.03
CA SER A 53 -11.29 7.41 -19.24
C SER A 53 -9.98 7.70 -19.98
N GLU A 54 -9.57 8.97 -20.04
CA GLU A 54 -8.31 9.38 -20.67
C GLU A 54 -7.09 8.97 -19.84
N THR A 55 -7.14 9.16 -18.52
CA THR A 55 -6.08 8.72 -17.60
C THR A 55 -5.88 7.21 -17.68
N LYS A 56 -6.98 6.43 -17.81
CA LYS A 56 -6.89 4.97 -17.99
C LYS A 56 -6.21 4.60 -19.30
N ARG A 57 -6.44 5.33 -20.39
CA ARG A 57 -5.75 5.10 -21.67
C ARG A 57 -4.26 5.35 -21.52
N TYR A 58 -3.88 6.47 -20.93
CA TYR A 58 -2.47 6.82 -20.66
C TYR A 58 -1.77 5.77 -19.78
N ASN A 59 -2.38 5.39 -18.65
CA ASN A 59 -1.81 4.37 -17.76
C ASN A 59 -1.67 3.01 -18.44
N ARG A 60 -2.61 2.66 -19.34
CA ARG A 60 -2.52 1.42 -20.12
C ARG A 60 -1.32 1.44 -21.07
N MET A 61 -1.03 2.58 -21.71
CA MET A 61 0.15 2.72 -22.57
C MET A 61 1.45 2.57 -21.77
N HIS A 62 1.54 3.16 -20.57
CA HIS A 62 2.70 2.96 -19.71
C HIS A 62 2.87 1.54 -19.19
N GLN A 63 1.76 0.88 -18.85
CA GLN A 63 1.82 -0.53 -18.48
C GLN A 63 2.30 -1.37 -19.66
N LEU A 64 1.83 -1.08 -20.87
CA LEU A 64 2.26 -1.75 -22.08
C LEU A 64 3.75 -1.56 -22.33
N GLU A 65 4.24 -0.32 -22.29
CA GLU A 65 5.68 0.01 -22.43
C GLU A 65 6.54 -0.74 -21.41
N ASN A 66 6.13 -0.76 -20.14
CA ASN A 66 6.84 -1.51 -19.09
C ASN A 66 6.81 -3.02 -19.35
N THR A 67 5.69 -3.56 -19.82
CA THR A 67 5.61 -4.99 -20.15
C THR A 67 6.48 -5.35 -21.36
N GLU A 68 6.51 -4.49 -22.38
CA GLU A 68 7.37 -4.68 -23.55
C GLU A 68 8.86 -4.62 -23.16
N ALA A 69 9.24 -3.68 -22.30
CA ALA A 69 10.59 -3.61 -21.74
C ALA A 69 10.95 -4.88 -20.96
N ASN A 70 10.03 -5.41 -20.15
CA ASN A 70 10.24 -6.66 -19.43
C ASN A 70 10.39 -7.86 -20.37
N ILE A 71 9.53 -7.98 -21.40
CA ILE A 71 9.60 -9.06 -22.41
C ILE A 71 10.94 -8.99 -23.17
N ALA A 72 11.43 -7.79 -23.48
CA ALA A 72 12.72 -7.62 -24.14
C ALA A 72 13.91 -8.09 -23.27
N LEU A 73 13.83 -7.92 -21.95
CA LEU A 73 14.86 -8.32 -20.99
C LEU A 73 14.75 -9.77 -20.52
N GLU A 74 13.55 -10.35 -20.55
CA GLU A 74 13.24 -11.70 -20.10
C GLU A 74 14.23 -12.78 -20.60
N PRO A 75 14.60 -12.87 -21.90
CA PRO A 75 15.50 -13.92 -22.35
C PRO A 75 16.90 -13.83 -21.71
N LEU A 76 17.39 -12.62 -21.44
CA LEU A 76 18.68 -12.42 -20.78
C LEU A 76 18.61 -12.83 -19.31
N LEU A 77 17.56 -12.40 -18.60
CA LEU A 77 17.36 -12.76 -17.20
C LEU A 77 17.14 -14.26 -17.01
N MET A 78 16.41 -14.90 -17.92
CA MET A 78 16.22 -16.36 -17.92
C MET A 78 17.55 -17.08 -18.14
N ALA A 79 18.37 -16.64 -19.09
CA ALA A 79 19.69 -17.23 -19.31
C ALA A 79 20.63 -17.06 -18.09
N GLU A 80 20.60 -15.91 -17.42
CA GLU A 80 21.37 -15.70 -16.19
C GLU A 80 20.89 -16.60 -15.06
N LYS A 81 19.57 -16.71 -14.88
CA LYS A 81 18.95 -17.60 -13.89
C LYS A 81 19.33 -19.05 -14.13
N ASP A 82 19.22 -19.53 -15.37
CA ASP A 82 19.55 -20.91 -15.72
C ASP A 82 21.03 -21.22 -15.46
N ARG A 83 21.93 -20.28 -15.78
CA ARG A 83 23.36 -20.40 -15.44
C ARG A 83 23.59 -20.47 -13.93
N MET A 84 22.88 -19.66 -13.13
CA MET A 84 22.99 -19.67 -11.68
C MET A 84 22.48 -21.00 -11.08
N VAL A 85 21.32 -21.48 -11.55
CA VAL A 85 20.72 -22.73 -11.10
C VAL A 85 21.65 -23.90 -11.38
N LEU A 86 22.20 -24.02 -12.60
CA LEU A 86 23.11 -25.11 -12.95
C LEU A 86 24.41 -25.07 -12.14
N LYS A 87 24.95 -23.88 -11.86
CA LYS A 87 26.15 -23.72 -11.01
C LYS A 87 25.89 -24.20 -9.58
N LEU A 88 24.79 -23.77 -8.98
CA LEU A 88 24.44 -24.14 -7.62
C LEU A 88 24.12 -25.63 -7.50
N PHE A 89 23.37 -26.16 -8.48
CA PHE A 89 23.08 -27.59 -8.55
C PHE A 89 24.38 -28.40 -8.65
N ARG A 90 25.32 -27.98 -9.50
CA ARG A 90 26.62 -28.63 -9.61
C ARG A 90 27.42 -28.60 -8.31
N GLN A 91 27.40 -27.49 -7.58
CA GLN A 91 28.04 -27.39 -6.27
C GLN A 91 27.43 -28.35 -5.26
N ASN A 92 26.10 -28.44 -5.20
CA ASN A 92 25.40 -29.36 -4.30
C ASN A 92 25.72 -30.81 -4.65
N CYS A 93 25.84 -31.13 -5.94
CA CYS A 93 26.28 -32.43 -6.41
C CYS A 93 27.71 -32.77 -5.95
N GLU A 94 28.66 -31.85 -6.14
CA GLU A 94 30.05 -32.05 -5.69
C GLU A 94 30.12 -32.22 -4.16
N LEU A 95 29.31 -31.46 -3.41
CA LEU A 95 29.20 -31.60 -1.95
C LEU A 95 28.55 -32.93 -1.52
N GLU A 96 27.55 -33.42 -2.24
CA GLU A 96 26.92 -34.71 -1.97
C GLU A 96 27.92 -35.86 -2.14
N GLU A 97 28.71 -35.83 -3.22
CA GLU A 97 29.77 -36.82 -3.49
C GLU A 97 30.82 -36.84 -2.36
N ASP A 98 31.30 -35.66 -1.96
CA ASP A 98 32.29 -35.51 -0.88
C ASP A 98 31.74 -35.97 0.49
N LEU A 99 30.46 -35.69 0.77
CA LEU A 99 29.81 -36.00 2.04
C LEU A 99 29.43 -37.48 2.14
N MET A 100 29.03 -38.12 1.04
CA MET A 100 28.49 -39.49 1.03
C MET A 100 29.49 -40.57 0.64
N LYS A 101 30.74 -40.21 0.32
CA LYS A 101 31.82 -41.14 -0.08
C LYS A 101 32.02 -42.35 0.84
N ASP A 102 31.73 -42.20 2.14
CA ASP A 102 32.00 -43.23 3.15
C ASP A 102 30.83 -44.25 3.26
N ASN A 103 29.69 -43.99 2.61
CA ASN A 103 28.52 -44.85 2.66
C ASN A 103 28.45 -45.79 1.44
N PRO A 104 28.61 -47.12 1.60
CA PRO A 104 28.64 -48.05 0.48
C PRO A 104 27.30 -48.22 -0.24
N ASP A 105 26.18 -47.89 0.39
CA ASP A 105 24.84 -48.04 -0.18
C ASP A 105 24.34 -46.76 -0.87
N TRP A 106 25.16 -45.70 -0.89
CA TRP A 106 24.80 -44.42 -1.50
C TRP A 106 25.34 -44.31 -2.93
N GLU A 107 24.43 -44.25 -3.89
CA GLU A 107 24.75 -43.89 -5.26
C GLU A 107 24.38 -42.43 -5.52
N PHE A 108 25.38 -41.63 -5.93
CA PHE A 108 25.23 -40.21 -6.24
C PHE A 108 24.03 -39.91 -7.15
N GLY A 109 23.16 -38.97 -6.74
CA GLY A 109 21.99 -38.57 -7.52
C GLY A 109 20.81 -39.55 -7.49
N THR A 110 20.86 -40.56 -6.63
CA THR A 110 19.75 -41.48 -6.36
C THR A 110 19.39 -41.47 -4.88
N LEU A 111 18.17 -41.89 -4.55
CA LEU A 111 17.79 -42.15 -3.17
C LEU A 111 18.03 -43.64 -2.88
N PHE A 112 19.22 -43.98 -2.37
CA PHE A 112 19.61 -45.37 -2.07
C PHE A 112 19.36 -46.34 -3.25
N GLY A 113 19.84 -45.98 -4.45
CA GLY A 113 19.69 -46.77 -5.68
C GLY A 113 18.33 -46.63 -6.37
N LEU A 114 17.36 -45.92 -5.77
CA LEU A 114 16.09 -45.59 -6.42
C LEU A 114 16.17 -44.22 -7.11
N PRO A 115 15.71 -44.08 -8.36
CA PRO A 115 15.62 -42.77 -8.99
C PRO A 115 14.58 -41.92 -8.25
N ILE A 116 14.95 -40.67 -7.93
CA ILE A 116 14.10 -39.71 -7.21
C ILE A 116 12.78 -39.47 -7.96
N PHE A 117 12.86 -39.42 -9.29
CA PHE A 117 11.69 -39.26 -10.16
C PHE A 117 11.53 -40.47 -11.08
N HIS A 118 10.31 -41.00 -11.16
CA HIS A 118 9.94 -41.96 -12.19
C HIS A 118 9.67 -41.24 -13.50
N ASP A 119 10.72 -40.98 -14.28
CA ASP A 119 10.58 -40.35 -15.59
C ASP A 119 10.86 -41.31 -16.75
N VAL A 120 9.79 -41.68 -17.46
CA VAL A 120 9.84 -42.54 -18.65
C VAL A 120 10.44 -41.79 -19.86
N LYS A 121 10.35 -40.46 -19.89
CA LYS A 121 10.71 -39.60 -21.03
C LYS A 121 12.05 -38.88 -20.86
N LYS A 122 12.74 -39.07 -19.73
CA LYS A 122 14.05 -38.45 -19.42
C LYS A 122 14.07 -36.95 -19.67
N ARG A 123 13.09 -36.23 -19.11
CA ARG A 123 13.00 -34.78 -19.19
C ARG A 123 14.00 -34.16 -18.21
N GLY A 124 14.56 -33.01 -18.57
CA GLY A 124 15.27 -32.16 -17.62
C GLY A 124 14.26 -31.59 -16.63
N ILE A 125 14.29 -32.06 -15.39
CA ILE A 125 13.48 -31.53 -14.30
C ILE A 125 14.27 -30.40 -13.65
N MET A 126 13.66 -29.23 -13.52
CA MET A 126 14.27 -28.11 -12.81
C MET A 126 14.34 -28.44 -11.32
N PRO A 127 15.51 -28.25 -10.67
CA PRO A 127 15.65 -28.54 -9.24
C PRO A 127 14.76 -27.61 -8.41
N HIS A 128 14.24 -28.14 -7.30
CA HIS A 128 13.38 -27.35 -6.41
C HIS A 128 14.24 -26.32 -5.65
N GLY A 129 13.65 -25.17 -5.27
CA GLY A 129 14.35 -24.14 -4.48
C GLY A 129 15.01 -24.69 -3.21
N TYR A 130 14.31 -25.54 -2.45
CA TYR A 130 14.88 -26.26 -1.29
C TYR A 130 16.11 -27.11 -1.61
N GLU A 131 16.18 -27.76 -2.78
CA GLU A 131 17.33 -28.58 -3.18
C GLU A 131 18.53 -27.69 -3.52
N LEU A 132 18.28 -26.58 -4.24
CA LEU A 132 19.31 -25.60 -4.58
C LEU A 132 19.88 -24.92 -3.33
N PHE A 133 19.00 -24.56 -2.40
CA PHE A 133 19.34 -23.76 -1.23
C PHE A 133 19.49 -24.58 0.07
N ALA A 134 19.73 -25.89 -0.04
CA ALA A 134 19.82 -26.82 1.09
C ALA A 134 20.86 -26.41 2.16
N HIS A 135 21.93 -25.75 1.73
CA HIS A 135 23.01 -25.29 2.62
C HIS A 135 22.76 -23.91 3.25
N THR A 136 21.69 -23.22 2.86
CA THR A 136 21.35 -21.89 3.39
C THR A 136 20.32 -21.98 4.50
N ASN A 137 20.39 -21.06 5.46
CA ASN A 137 19.30 -20.90 6.42
C ASN A 137 18.06 -20.41 5.67
N LEU A 138 16.94 -21.13 5.78
CA LEU A 138 15.68 -20.81 5.11
C LEU A 138 15.19 -19.39 5.43
N PHE A 139 15.50 -18.88 6.62
CA PHE A 139 15.12 -17.53 7.06
C PHE A 139 16.08 -16.43 6.60
N TYR A 140 17.20 -16.77 5.96
CA TYR A 140 18.22 -15.80 5.57
C TYR A 140 17.69 -14.78 4.55
N GLY A 141 16.78 -15.21 3.66
CA GLY A 141 16.08 -14.31 2.73
C GLY A 141 15.18 -13.31 3.45
N GLU A 142 14.47 -13.72 4.51
CA GLU A 142 13.67 -12.83 5.34
C GLU A 142 14.55 -11.84 6.12
N GLU A 143 15.69 -12.29 6.64
CA GLU A 143 16.65 -11.44 7.34
C GLU A 143 17.22 -10.35 6.43
N LEU A 144 17.61 -10.71 5.20
CA LEU A 144 18.06 -9.74 4.19
C LEU A 144 16.93 -8.78 3.81
N SER A 145 15.72 -9.28 3.58
CA SER A 145 14.54 -8.45 3.30
C SER A 145 14.30 -7.44 4.41
N LYS A 146 14.26 -7.89 5.68
CA LYS A 146 14.16 -7.00 6.85
C LYS A 146 15.28 -5.97 6.86
N LYS A 147 16.53 -6.38 6.65
CA LYS A 147 17.70 -5.49 6.64
C LYS A 147 17.61 -4.39 5.57
N TYR A 148 17.20 -4.74 4.34
CA TYR A 148 17.12 -3.78 3.23
C TYR A 148 15.82 -2.96 3.23
N TYR A 149 14.70 -3.54 3.65
CA TYR A 149 13.42 -2.84 3.81
C TYR A 149 13.51 -1.77 4.89
N THR A 150 14.10 -2.07 6.05
CA THR A 150 14.31 -1.07 7.11
C THR A 150 15.26 0.04 6.66
N ARG A 151 16.24 -0.27 5.79
CA ARG A 151 17.16 0.73 5.23
C ARG A 151 16.48 1.66 4.21
N SER A 152 15.62 1.14 3.34
CA SER A 152 14.89 1.97 2.37
C SER A 152 13.81 2.82 3.06
N GLN A 153 13.10 2.25 4.03
CA GLN A 153 12.17 2.98 4.89
C GLN A 153 12.94 4.05 5.69
N GLY A 154 14.09 3.70 6.27
CA GLY A 154 14.98 4.66 6.95
C GLY A 154 15.39 5.81 6.05
N ALA A 155 15.80 5.55 4.81
CA ALA A 155 16.15 6.61 3.85
C ALA A 155 14.94 7.46 3.42
N TYR A 156 13.77 6.86 3.23
CA TYR A 156 12.52 7.58 2.94
C TYR A 156 12.08 8.43 4.13
N PHE A 157 12.17 7.89 5.35
CA PHE A 157 11.83 8.57 6.59
C PHE A 157 12.84 9.69 6.89
N GLU A 158 14.13 9.48 6.64
CA GLU A 158 15.17 10.52 6.71
C GLU A 158 14.90 11.66 5.74
N GLN A 159 14.43 11.37 4.52
CA GLN A 159 14.04 12.41 3.58
C GLN A 159 12.81 13.19 4.06
N ILE A 160 11.87 12.52 4.73
CA ILE A 160 10.69 13.15 5.34
C ILE A 160 11.07 13.99 6.56
N THR A 161 11.90 13.48 7.46
CA THR A 161 12.34 14.21 8.67
C THR A 161 13.26 15.37 8.33
N ARG A 162 14.12 15.25 7.30
CA ARG A 162 14.87 16.40 6.76
C ARG A 162 13.94 17.48 6.22
N ARG A 163 12.78 17.11 5.67
CA ARG A 163 11.78 18.04 5.13
C ARG A 163 10.87 18.60 6.22
N ASN A 164 10.60 17.83 7.26
CA ASN A 164 9.73 18.14 8.41
C ASN A 164 10.47 17.74 9.70
N ALA A 165 11.25 18.67 10.26
CA ALA A 165 12.16 18.41 11.39
C ALA A 165 11.48 17.96 12.69
N ASP A 166 10.16 18.14 12.80
CA ASP A 166 9.38 17.88 14.03
C ASP A 166 8.91 16.43 14.19
N ILE A 167 9.24 15.53 13.25
CA ILE A 167 8.81 14.12 13.28
C ILE A 167 9.91 13.27 13.96
N PRO A 168 9.60 12.56 15.08
CA PRO A 168 10.59 11.75 15.79
C PRO A 168 11.11 10.59 14.93
N SER A 169 12.40 10.28 15.04
CA SER A 169 13.09 9.28 14.22
C SER A 169 12.73 7.86 14.65
N ASN A 170 12.91 6.89 13.74
CA ASN A 170 12.51 5.49 13.96
C ASN A 170 13.29 4.79 15.10
N GLU A 171 14.43 5.35 15.52
CA GLU A 171 15.25 4.85 16.64
C GLU A 171 14.58 5.04 18.01
N ASP A 172 13.64 5.98 18.14
CA ASP A 172 12.89 6.20 19.38
C ASP A 172 11.82 5.12 19.62
N TYR A 173 11.34 4.49 18.55
CA TYR A 173 10.32 3.42 18.62
C TYR A 173 10.92 2.04 18.87
N SER A 174 12.17 1.79 18.47
CA SER A 174 12.83 0.49 18.67
C SER A 174 13.36 0.26 20.10
N LYS A 175 13.35 1.28 20.96
CA LYS A 175 13.79 1.17 22.38
C LYS A 175 12.74 0.58 23.32
N ASN A 176 11.51 0.34 22.83
CA ASN A 176 10.37 -0.09 23.65
C ASN A 176 9.94 -1.55 23.41
N TYR A 177 10.78 -2.37 22.76
CA TYR A 177 10.59 -3.81 22.59
C TYR A 177 11.87 -4.58 22.91
#